data_AF-A0A7Y5FJL3-F1
#
_entry.id   AF-A0A7Y5FJL3-F1
#
_cell.length_a   1.000
_cell.length_b   1.000
_cell.length_c   1.000
_cell.angle_alpha   90.00
_cell.angle_beta   90.00
_cell.angle_gamma   90.00
#
_symmetry.space_group_name_H-M   'P 1'
#
loop_
_entity.id
_entity.type
_entity.pdbx_description
1 polymer ?
#
loop_
_entity_poly.entity_id
_entity_poly.type
_entity_poly.pdbx_seq_one_letter_code
_entity_poly.pdbx_strand_id
1 'polypeptide(L)'
;MTTLRETKQRIEADPSNWVVALMDFVDDFRYYKNRSAISQSFALSNEKFDAILAATAHYLCDELKIETPRWVLEIPACKDPWFVSGLESLKAIALVESPLHFRLRKIFVLENFLSRV
;
A
#
# COMPACT_ATOMS: atom_id res chain seq x y z
N MET A 1 10.18 13.57 4.73
CA MET A 1 10.02 12.40 3.85
C MET A 1 9.98 11.16 4.70
N THR A 2 8.80 10.61 4.86
CA THR A 2 8.52 9.36 5.55
C THR A 2 8.93 8.19 4.64
N THR A 3 9.64 7.22 5.20
CA THR A 3 9.99 5.97 4.51
C THR A 3 8.92 4.90 4.72
N LEU A 4 8.85 3.91 3.84
CA LEU A 4 7.88 2.81 3.98
C LEU A 4 8.07 2.02 5.29
N ARG A 5 9.31 1.97 5.80
CA ARG A 5 9.65 1.34 7.08
C ARG A 5 9.10 2.15 8.26
N GLU A 6 9.24 3.47 8.26
CA GLU A 6 8.67 4.35 9.30
C GLU A 6 7.14 4.31 9.25
N THR A 7 6.56 4.29 8.05
CA THR A 7 5.11 4.09 7.88
C THR A 7 4.65 2.80 8.53
N LYS A 8 5.36 1.69 8.32
CA LYS A 8 5.04 0.44 8.98
C LYS A 8 5.07 0.57 10.51
N GLN A 9 6.13 1.17 11.06
CA GLN A 9 6.25 1.36 12.51
C GLN A 9 5.10 2.21 13.07
N ARG A 10 4.67 3.25 12.34
CA ARG A 10 3.50 4.07 12.70
C ARG A 10 2.20 3.26 12.67
N ILE A 11 2.01 2.41 11.66
CA ILE A 11 0.84 1.52 11.57
C ILE A 11 0.83 0.50 12.72
N GLU A 12 1.98 -0.04 13.11
CA GLU A 12 2.07 -0.98 14.23
C GLU A 12 1.80 -0.30 15.59
N ALA A 13 2.21 0.97 15.74
CA ALA A 13 1.97 1.76 16.94
C ALA A 13 0.51 2.22 17.07
N ASP A 14 -0.16 2.55 15.97
CA ASP A 14 -1.58 2.89 15.93
C ASP A 14 -2.31 2.23 14.74
N PRO A 15 -2.69 0.95 14.88
CA PRO A 15 -3.37 0.21 13.81
C PRO A 15 -4.76 0.76 13.45
N SER A 16 -5.39 1.55 14.32
CA SER A 16 -6.73 2.10 14.07
C SER A 16 -6.69 3.23 13.05
N ASN A 17 -5.60 4.00 13.03
CA ASN A 17 -5.40 5.15 12.12
C ASN A 17 -4.38 4.86 11.02
N TRP A 18 -4.20 3.60 10.65
CA TRP A 18 -3.20 3.17 9.67
C TRP A 18 -3.29 3.91 8.32
N VAL A 19 -4.50 4.29 7.89
CA VAL A 19 -4.74 5.03 6.64
C VAL A 19 -4.02 6.37 6.64
N VAL A 20 -3.94 7.05 7.79
CA VAL A 20 -3.25 8.34 7.92
C VAL A 20 -1.76 8.16 7.63
N ALA A 21 -1.13 7.19 8.29
CA ALA A 21 0.29 6.90 8.06
C ALA A 21 0.57 6.47 6.61
N LEU A 22 -0.33 5.69 6.00
CA LEU A 22 -0.21 5.31 4.60
C LEU A 22 -0.29 6.52 3.67
N MET A 23 -1.28 7.39 3.87
CA MET A 23 -1.50 8.55 2.99
C MET A 23 -0.44 9.62 3.17
N ASP A 24 0.16 9.77 4.37
CA ASP A 24 1.34 10.62 4.58
C ASP A 24 2.52 10.15 3.72
N PHE A 25 2.73 8.82 3.65
CA PHE A 25 3.76 8.25 2.80
C PHE A 25 3.48 8.44 1.31
N VAL A 26 2.22 8.25 0.89
CA VAL A 26 1.81 8.47 -0.51
C VAL A 26 2.14 9.89 -0.95
N ASP A 27 1.81 10.89 -0.13
CA ASP A 27 2.08 12.29 -0.41
C ASP A 27 3.58 12.58 -0.47
N ASP A 28 4.32 12.16 0.55
CA ASP A 28 5.77 12.35 0.62
C ASP A 28 6.46 11.69 -0.58
N PHE A 29 6.06 10.47 -0.95
CA PHE A 29 6.68 9.75 -2.06
C PHE A 29 6.40 10.42 -3.40
N ARG A 30 5.17 10.90 -3.64
CA ARG A 30 4.80 11.66 -4.84
C ARG A 30 5.51 13.01 -4.93
N TYR A 31 5.69 13.69 -3.79
CA TYR A 31 6.36 14.99 -3.73
C TYR A 31 7.86 14.86 -3.97
N TYR A 32 8.54 14.00 -3.20
CA TYR A 32 10.00 13.87 -3.24
C TYR A 32 10.50 12.96 -4.38
N LYS A 33 9.66 12.04 -4.88
CA LYS A 33 9.99 11.08 -5.97
C LYS A 33 11.29 10.31 -5.72
N ASN A 34 11.58 10.03 -4.44
CA ASN A 34 12.89 9.55 -4.02
C ASN A 34 12.83 8.05 -3.67
N ARG A 35 13.53 7.24 -4.47
CA ARG A 35 13.64 5.79 -4.28
C ARG A 35 14.18 5.39 -2.90
N SER A 36 14.94 6.26 -2.22
CA SER A 36 15.45 5.97 -0.87
C SER A 36 14.33 5.70 0.15
N ALA A 37 13.12 6.24 -0.06
CA ALA A 37 11.96 6.01 0.79
C ALA A 37 11.51 4.54 0.85
N ILE A 38 11.91 3.73 -0.14
CA ILE A 38 11.62 2.29 -0.26
C ILE A 38 12.90 1.46 -0.38
N SER A 39 14.05 2.02 -0.02
CA SER A 39 15.33 1.32 -0.12
C SER A 39 15.49 0.21 0.92
N GLN A 40 14.99 0.46 2.14
CA GLN A 40 15.06 -0.49 3.25
C GLN A 40 13.79 -1.32 3.31
N SER A 41 13.96 -2.65 3.40
CA SER A 41 12.87 -3.56 3.72
C SER A 41 12.46 -3.45 5.19
N PHE A 42 11.35 -4.09 5.53
CA PHE A 42 10.89 -4.25 6.90
C PHE A 42 10.63 -5.72 7.24
N ALA A 43 10.69 -6.07 8.52
CA ALA A 43 10.33 -7.41 8.99
C ALA A 43 8.83 -7.62 8.86
N LEU A 44 8.36 -8.77 8.38
CA LEU A 44 6.93 -9.08 8.25
C LEU A 44 6.29 -9.29 9.62
N SER A 45 5.03 -8.89 9.79
CA SER A 45 4.33 -8.97 11.07
C SER A 45 2.82 -9.14 10.94
N ASN A 46 2.17 -8.31 10.12
CA ASN A 46 0.74 -8.38 9.84
C ASN A 46 0.55 -8.44 8.32
N GLU A 47 0.09 -9.59 7.85
CA GLU A 47 -0.10 -9.87 6.43
C GLU A 47 -0.87 -8.78 5.68
N LYS A 48 -1.95 -8.24 6.25
CA LYS A 48 -2.76 -7.19 5.61
C LYS A 48 -1.96 -5.90 5.45
N PHE A 49 -1.30 -5.47 6.51
CA PHE A 49 -0.50 -4.23 6.49
C PHE A 49 0.76 -4.37 5.64
N ASP A 50 1.40 -5.54 5.67
CA ASP A 50 2.55 -5.84 4.83
C ASP A 50 2.17 -5.78 3.36
N ALA A 51 1.07 -6.46 2.99
CA ALA A 51 0.59 -6.52 1.62
C ALA A 51 0.12 -5.16 1.10
N ILE A 52 -0.56 -4.33 1.90
CA ILE A 52 -1.04 -3.01 1.44
C ILE A 52 0.09 -1.99 1.31
N LEU A 53 1.09 -2.03 2.20
CA LEU A 53 2.29 -1.22 2.06
C LEU A 53 3.05 -1.61 0.79
N ALA A 54 3.19 -2.90 0.53
CA ALA A 54 3.85 -3.40 -0.68
C ALA A 54 3.06 -3.05 -1.97
N ALA A 55 1.74 -3.20 -1.95
CA ALA A 55 0.87 -2.81 -3.08
C ALA A 55 0.99 -1.31 -3.37
N THR A 56 1.00 -0.49 -2.32
CA THR A 56 1.09 0.98 -2.44
C THR A 56 2.45 1.40 -2.97
N ALA A 57 3.54 0.87 -2.42
CA ALA A 57 4.88 1.16 -2.91
C ALA A 57 5.06 0.73 -4.37
N HIS A 58 4.56 -0.45 -4.74
CA HIS A 58 4.62 -0.94 -6.12
C HIS A 58 3.80 -0.05 -7.06
N TYR A 59 2.58 0.33 -6.68
CA TYR A 59 1.72 1.24 -7.44
C TYR A 59 2.41 2.59 -7.69
N LEU A 60 2.99 3.19 -6.64
CA LEU A 60 3.65 4.49 -6.74
C LEU A 60 4.95 4.42 -7.58
N CYS A 61 5.67 3.30 -7.54
CA CYS A 61 6.80 3.08 -8.41
C CYS A 61 6.39 3.06 -9.89
N ASP A 62 5.31 2.35 -10.24
CA ASP A 62 4.80 2.33 -11.61
C ASP A 62 4.24 3.69 -12.05
N GLU A 63 3.52 4.38 -11.15
CA GLU A 63 3.00 5.74 -11.35
C GLU A 63 4.13 6.73 -11.69
N LEU A 64 5.23 6.69 -10.93
CA LEU A 64 6.35 7.61 -11.06
C LEU A 64 7.47 7.13 -12.01
N LYS A 65 7.30 5.96 -12.64
CA LYS A 65 8.32 5.30 -13.48
C LYS A 65 9.66 5.10 -12.77
N ILE A 66 9.59 4.75 -11.49
CA ILE A 66 10.72 4.36 -10.64
C ILE A 66 10.79 2.83 -10.61
N GLU A 67 12.01 2.28 -10.68
CA GLU A 67 12.21 0.84 -10.55
C GLU A 67 11.77 0.35 -9.15
N THR A 68 10.85 -0.62 -9.13
CA THR A 68 10.37 -1.22 -7.88
C THR A 68 11.45 -2.11 -7.27
N PRO A 69 11.85 -1.90 -6.01
CA PRO A 69 12.80 -2.78 -5.32
C PRO A 69 12.27 -4.21 -5.23
N ARG A 70 13.16 -5.20 -5.45
CA ARG A 70 12.81 -6.63 -5.44
C ARG A 70 12.10 -7.08 -4.16
N TRP A 71 12.53 -6.58 -2.99
CA TRP A 71 11.93 -6.95 -1.72
C TRP A 71 10.45 -6.57 -1.63
N VAL A 72 10.00 -5.50 -2.29
CA VAL A 72 8.58 -5.08 -2.34
C VAL A 72 7.75 -6.11 -3.11
N LEU A 73 8.33 -6.69 -4.17
CA LEU A 73 7.70 -7.72 -5.00
C LEU A 73 7.63 -9.08 -4.29
N GLU A 74 8.56 -9.34 -3.37
CA GLU A 74 8.65 -10.59 -2.60
C GLU A 74 7.70 -10.64 -1.40
N ILE A 75 7.07 -9.52 -1.03
CA ILE A 75 6.06 -9.50 0.03
C ILE A 75 4.82 -10.30 -0.41
N PRO A 76 4.39 -11.31 0.37
CA PRO A 76 3.31 -12.20 -0.01
C PRO A 76 1.96 -11.46 -0.11
N ALA A 77 1.07 -12.04 -0.93
CA ALA A 77 -0.34 -11.65 -0.98
C ALA A 77 -1.07 -12.07 0.30
N CYS A 78 -2.21 -11.44 0.58
CA CYS A 78 -3.10 -11.89 1.64
C CYS A 78 -3.59 -13.33 1.40
N LYS A 79 -3.76 -14.10 2.48
CA LYS A 79 -4.33 -15.44 2.47
C LYS A 79 -5.75 -15.40 1.94
N ASP A 80 -6.54 -14.51 2.51
CA ASP A 80 -7.94 -14.26 2.14
C ASP A 80 -8.10 -12.88 1.48
N PRO A 81 -9.02 -12.72 0.51
CA PRO A 81 -9.39 -11.43 -0.07
C PRO A 81 -9.68 -10.37 1.00
N TRP A 82 -9.01 -9.23 0.92
CA TRP A 82 -9.23 -8.11 1.83
C TRP A 82 -9.88 -6.93 1.10
N PHE A 83 -11.14 -6.67 1.43
CA PHE A 83 -11.88 -5.50 0.97
C PHE A 83 -11.73 -4.35 1.98
N VAL A 84 -10.97 -3.32 1.60
CA VAL A 84 -10.54 -2.27 2.54
C VAL A 84 -11.71 -1.45 3.10
N SER A 85 -12.76 -1.22 2.32
CA SER A 85 -13.93 -0.44 2.81
C SER A 85 -14.77 -1.19 3.84
N GLY A 86 -14.72 -2.52 3.86
CA GLY A 86 -15.58 -3.37 4.68
C GLY A 86 -17.07 -3.39 4.27
N LEU A 87 -17.48 -2.62 3.26
CA LEU A 87 -18.88 -2.54 2.81
C LEU A 87 -19.20 -3.63 1.78
N GLU A 88 -20.16 -4.50 2.09
CA GLU A 88 -20.55 -5.62 1.22
C GLU A 88 -21.01 -5.14 -0.17
N SER A 89 -21.77 -4.05 -0.20
CA SER A 89 -22.29 -3.44 -1.43
C SER A 89 -21.20 -2.95 -2.38
N LEU A 90 -19.98 -2.69 -1.87
CA LEU A 90 -18.87 -2.18 -2.66
C LEU A 90 -17.94 -3.28 -3.17
N LYS A 91 -18.12 -4.55 -2.77
CA LYS A 91 -17.19 -5.62 -3.18
C LYS A 91 -17.13 -5.80 -4.70
N ALA A 92 -18.28 -5.79 -5.37
CA ALA A 92 -18.35 -5.93 -6.82
C ALA A 92 -17.61 -4.79 -7.53
N ILE A 93 -17.76 -3.56 -7.03
CA ILE A 93 -17.11 -2.38 -7.57
C ILE A 93 -15.59 -2.46 -7.32
N ALA A 94 -15.18 -2.75 -6.09
CA ALA A 94 -13.77 -2.87 -5.73
C ALA A 94 -13.06 -3.97 -6.54
N LEU A 95 -13.71 -5.08 -6.89
CA LEU A 95 -13.14 -6.11 -7.76
C LEU A 95 -12.76 -5.57 -9.16
N VAL A 96 -13.59 -4.68 -9.70
CA VAL A 96 -13.41 -4.09 -11.04
C VAL A 96 -12.41 -2.94 -11.00
N GLU A 97 -12.52 -2.06 -10.01
CA GLU A 97 -11.74 -0.82 -9.92
C GLU A 97 -10.32 -1.02 -9.36
N SER A 98 -10.08 -2.07 -8.58
CA SER A 98 -8.80 -2.24 -7.90
C SER A 98 -7.61 -2.26 -8.87
N PRO A 99 -6.59 -1.42 -8.66
CA PRO A 99 -5.40 -1.45 -9.48
C PRO A 99 -4.69 -2.81 -9.41
N LEU A 100 -4.00 -3.20 -10.48
CA LEU A 100 -3.33 -4.50 -10.60
C LEU A 100 -2.43 -4.81 -9.39
N HIS A 101 -1.67 -3.81 -8.94
CA HIS A 101 -0.73 -3.87 -7.83
C HIS A 101 -1.36 -4.35 -6.51
N PHE A 102 -2.63 -3.99 -6.29
CA PHE A 102 -3.45 -4.40 -5.15
C PHE A 102 -4.10 -5.76 -5.40
N ARG A 103 -4.64 -6.01 -6.60
CA ARG A 103 -5.26 -7.30 -6.97
C ARG A 103 -4.29 -8.47 -6.88
N LEU A 104 -3.03 -8.29 -7.29
CA LEU A 104 -1.97 -9.30 -7.15
C LEU A 104 -1.77 -9.73 -5.69
N ARG A 105 -2.12 -8.87 -4.73
CA ARG A 105 -2.01 -9.12 -3.29
C ARG A 105 -3.35 -9.46 -2.62
N LYS A 106 -4.40 -9.71 -3.42
CA LYS A 106 -5.79 -9.91 -2.99
C LYS A 106 -6.34 -8.77 -2.13
N ILE A 107 -5.89 -7.54 -2.40
CA ILE A 107 -6.41 -6.33 -1.76
C ILE A 107 -7.35 -5.65 -2.74
N PHE A 108 -8.54 -5.32 -2.25
CA PHE A 108 -9.60 -4.71 -3.04
C PHE A 108 -9.96 -3.33 -2.49
N VAL A 109 -9.70 -2.33 -3.30
CA VAL A 109 -9.88 -0.90 -3.05
C VAL A 109 -10.66 -0.27 -4.20
N LEU A 110 -11.24 0.90 -3.96
CA LEU A 110 -11.82 1.72 -5.03
C LEU A 110 -10.71 2.44 -5.80
N GLU A 111 -11.01 2.89 -7.02
CA GLU A 111 -10.03 3.55 -7.90
C GLU A 111 -9.37 4.77 -7.24
N ASN A 112 -10.15 5.52 -6.47
CA ASN A 112 -9.71 6.74 -5.78
C ASN A 112 -9.01 6.52 -4.43
N PHE A 113 -8.68 5.27 -4.06
CA PHE A 113 -8.15 4.96 -2.73
C PHE A 113 -6.87 5.71 -2.36
N LEU A 114 -5.97 5.91 -3.33
CA LEU A 114 -4.72 6.67 -3.12
C LEU A 114 -4.84 8.13 -3.56
N SER A 115 -6.04 8.60 -3.92
CA SER A 115 -6.25 9.99 -4.33
C SER A 115 -6.51 10.87 -3.11
N ARG A 116 -5.95 12.09 -3.12
CA ARG A 116 -6.36 13.15 -2.20
C ARG A 116 -7.29 14.12 -2.93
N VAL A 117 -8.39 14.49 -2.27
CA VAL A 117 -9.36 15.51 -2.71
C VAL A 117 -8.92 16.88 -2.24
#